data_AF-A0A3B4X383-F1
#
_entry.id   AF-A0A3B4X383-F1
#
_cell.length_a   1.000
_cell.length_b   1.000
_cell.length_c   1.000
_cell.angle_alpha   90.00
_cell.angle_beta   90.00
_cell.angle_gamma   90.00
#
_symmetry.space_group_name_H-M   'P 1'
#
loop_
_entity.id
_entity.type
_entity.pdbx_description
1 polymer ?
#
loop_
_entity_poly.entity_id
_entity_poly.type
_entity_poly.pdbx_seq_one_letter_code
_entity_poly.pdbx_strand_id
1 'polypeptide(L)' 'MESEKYICVREEVNGQVQVVIIDMATPTEPQRRPITAESAIMNPVSKVIALKANNYLQIF' A
#
# COMPACT_ATOMS: atom_id res chain seq x y z
N MET A 1 7.14 -6.95 -2.52
CA MET A 1 6.79 -7.59 -1.23
C MET A 1 8.04 -7.44 -0.41
N GLU A 2 8.03 -6.46 0.49
CA GLU A 2 9.26 -6.00 1.15
C GLU A 2 9.56 -6.84 2.40
N SER A 3 8.59 -7.63 2.87
CA SER A 3 8.70 -8.59 3.96
C SER A 3 7.52 -9.56 3.95
N GLU A 4 7.55 -10.55 4.85
CA GLU A 4 6.45 -11.48 5.11
C GLU A 4 5.24 -10.87 5.82
N LYS A 5 5.31 -9.60 6.29
CA LYS A 5 4.23 -8.99 7.07
C LYS A 5 3.11 -8.41 6.23
N TYR A 6 3.46 -7.77 5.11
CA TYR A 6 2.51 -6.99 4.33
C TYR A 6 2.68 -7.24 2.83
N ILE A 7 1.56 -7.40 2.15
CA ILE A 7 1.48 -7.30 0.69
C ILE A 7 0.81 -5.96 0.36
N CYS A 8 1.46 -5.16 -0.47
CA CYS A 8 0.96 -3.89 -0.95
C CYS A 8 0.67 -3.99 -2.44
N VAL A 9 -0.58 -3.75 -2.83
CA VAL A 9 -1.03 -3.78 -4.21
C VAL A 9 -1.59 -2.41 -4.57
N ARG A 10 -1.19 -1.90 -5.73
CA ARG A 10 -1.89 -0.76 -6.35
C ARG A 10 -2.85 -1.32 -7.38
N GLU A 11 -4.11 -0.93 -7.29
CA GLU A 11 -5.14 -1.35 -8.22
C GLU A 11 -5.97 -0.15 -8.68
N GLU A 12 -6.59 -0.29 -9.85
CA GLU A 12 -7.56 0.66 -10.37
C GLU A 12 -8.87 -0.10 -10.60
N VAL A 13 -9.93 0.32 -9.91
CA VAL A 13 -11.25 -0.31 -10.00
C VAL A 13 -12.25 0.76 -10.42
N ASN A 14 -12.92 0.56 -11.55
CA ASN A 14 -13.89 1.53 -12.10
C ASN A 14 -13.32 2.96 -12.25
N GLY A 15 -12.03 3.09 -12.59
CA GLY A 15 -11.35 4.38 -12.74
C GLY A 15 -10.89 5.04 -11.44
N GLN A 16 -11.08 4.39 -10.28
CA GLN A 16 -10.54 4.85 -9.00
C GLN A 16 -9.27 4.08 -8.64
N VAL A 17 -8.17 4.81 -8.45
CA VAL A 17 -6.89 4.27 -8.00
C VAL A 17 -6.91 4.11 -6.49
N GLN A 18 -6.49 2.95 -6.00
CA GLN A 18 -6.35 2.68 -4.58
C GLN A 18 -5.15 1.78 -4.27
N VAL A 19 -4.70 1.89 -3.02
CA VAL A 19 -3.72 0.99 -2.44
C VAL A 19 -4.45 -0.02 -1.55
N VAL A 20 -4.20 -1.30 -1.80
CA VAL A 20 -4.66 -2.41 -0.97
C VAL A 20 -3.49 -2.92 -0.14
N ILE A 21 -3.67 -2.93 1.17
CA ILE A 21 -2.71 -3.44 2.13
C ILE A 21 -3.30 -4.72 2.70
N ILE A 22 -2.61 -5.84 2.49
CA ILE A 22 -2.95 -7.13 3.06
C ILE A 22 -1.96 -7.38 4.21
N ASP A 23 -2.48 -7.45 5.42
CA ASP A 23 -1.71 -7.89 6.58
C ASP A 23 -1.72 -9.43 6.59
N MET A 24 -0.53 -10.03 6.56
CA MET A 24 -0.39 -11.48 6.52
C MET A 24 -0.79 -12.16 7.84
N ALA A 25 -0.93 -11.41 8.93
CA ALA A 25 -1.55 -11.91 10.15
C ALA A 25 -3.09 -12.05 10.03
N THR A 26 -3.72 -11.24 9.18
CA THR A 26 -5.18 -11.24 8.96
C THR A 26 -5.51 -11.08 7.46
N PRO A 27 -5.15 -12.05 6.59
CA PRO A 27 -5.18 -11.88 5.14
C PRO A 27 -6.59 -11.79 4.55
N THR A 28 -7.61 -12.20 5.30
CA THR A 28 -9.02 -12.15 4.90
C THR A 28 -9.64 -10.76 5.05
N GLU A 29 -8.94 -9.82 5.67
CA GLU A 29 -9.43 -8.45 5.95
C GLU A 29 -8.54 -7.38 5.29
N PRO A 30 -8.49 -7.33 3.94
CA PRO A 30 -7.65 -6.37 3.24
C PRO A 30 -8.10 -4.93 3.48
N GLN A 31 -7.15 -4.04 3.78
CA GLN A 31 -7.41 -2.62 3.96
C GLN A 31 -7.24 -1.87 2.64
N ARG A 32 -8.30 -1.21 2.18
CA ARG A 32 -8.30 -0.42 0.94
C ARG A 32 -8.26 1.07 1.28
N ARG A 33 -7.29 1.80 0.71
CA ARG A 33 -7.17 3.25 0.91
C ARG A 33 -7.16 3.96 -0.45
N PRO A 34 -8.01 4.99 -0.65
CA PRO A 34 -8.05 5.76 -1.89
C PRO A 34 -6.80 6.66 -1.97
N ILE A 35 -5.70 6.09 -2.46
CA ILE A 35 -4.38 6.73 -2.53
C ILE A 35 -3.90 6.62 -3.97
N THR A 36 -3.72 7.77 -4.61
CA THR A 36 -3.11 7.88 -5.93
C THR A 36 -1.60 8.05 -5.80
N ALA A 37 -0.83 7.02 -6.13
CA ALA A 37 0.63 7.02 -6.11
C ALA A 37 1.20 6.14 -7.23
N GLU A 38 2.40 6.47 -7.73
CA GLU A 38 3.16 5.70 -8.73
C GLU A 38 3.86 4.49 -8.14
N SER A 39 4.16 4.54 -6.84
CA SER A 39 4.75 3.44 -6.10
C SER A 39 4.30 3.52 -4.65
N ALA A 40 4.17 2.35 -4.04
CA ALA A 40 3.78 2.20 -2.65
C ALA A 40 4.53 0.98 -2.08
N ILE A 41 5.25 1.18 -0.97
CA ILE A 41 5.95 0.12 -0.26
C ILE A 41 5.63 0.19 1.24
N MET A 42 5.43 -0.97 1.86
CA MET A 42 5.16 -1.09 3.29
C MET A 42 6.47 -1.25 4.06
N ASN A 43 6.56 -0.64 5.24
CA ASN A 43 7.64 -0.89 6.18
C ASN A 43 7.63 -2.38 6.62
N PRO A 44 8.79 -3.05 6.67
CA PRO A 44 8.87 -4.48 7.02
C PRO A 44 8.47 -4.82 8.47
N VAL A 45 8.43 -3.82 9.37
CA VAL A 45 8.22 -4.04 10.81
C VAL A 45 6.91 -3.44 11.29
N SER A 46 6.66 -2.17 10.99
CA SER A 46 5.54 -1.39 11.51
C SER A 46 4.56 -0.99 10.41
N LYS A 47 3.34 -0.59 10.81
CA LYS A 47 2.28 -0.14 9.89
C LYS A 47 2.52 1.29 9.38
N VAL A 48 3.58 1.44 8.59
CA VAL A 48 4.02 2.68 7.95
C VAL A 48 4.15 2.41 6.46
N ILE A 49 3.71 3.36 5.61
CA ILE A 49 3.76 3.24 4.16
C ILE A 49 4.56 4.39 3.56
N ALA A 50 5.42 4.07 2.59
CA ALA A 50 6.10 5.08 1.77
C ALA A 50 5.46 5.13 0.38
N LEU A 51 5.14 6.34 -0.07
CA LEU A 51 4.47 6.62 -1.34
C LEU A 51 5.35 7.50 -2.22
N LYS A 52 5.36 7.22 -3.53
CA LYS A 52 5.92 8.09 -4.56
C LYS A 52 4.81 8.67 -5.42
N ALA A 53 4.73 10.00 -5.50
CA ALA A 53 3.84 10.71 -6.40
C ALA A 53 4.64 11.76 -7.17
N ASN A 54 4.94 11.49 -8.44
CA ASN A 54 5.88 12.24 -9.26
C ASN A 54 7.24 12.41 -8.55
N ASN A 55 7.57 13.64 -8.19
CA ASN A 55 8.81 14.03 -7.52
C ASN A 55 8.66 14.16 -6.00
N TYR A 56 7.50 13.79 -5.45
CA TYR A 56 7.22 13.82 -4.01
C TYR A 56 7.29 12.42 -3.41
N LEU A 57 8.02 12.31 -2.31
CA LEU A 57 8.05 11.13 -1.46
C LEU A 57 7.36 11.49 -0.14
N GLN A 58 6.45 10.64 0.32
CA GLN A 58 5.74 10.82 1.58
C GLN A 58 5.78 9.53 2.39
N ILE A 59 6.00 9.67 3.69
CA ILE A 59 5.86 8.60 4.69
C ILE A 59 4.58 8.91 5.48
N PHE A 60 3.71 7.90 5.59
CA PHE A 60 2.45 7.97 6.32
C PHE A 60 2.34 6.85 7.34
#